data_AF-A0A6M5UDY4-F1
#
_entry.id   AF-A0A6M5UDY4-F1
#
_cell.length_a   1.000
_cell.length_b   1.000
_cell.length_c   1.000
_cell.angle_alpha   90.00
_cell.angle_beta   90.00
_cell.angle_gamma   90.00
#
_symmetry.space_group_name_H-M   'P 1'
#
loop_
_entity.id
_entity.type
_entity.pdbx_description
1 polymer ?
#
loop_
_entity_poly.entity_id
_entity_poly.type
_entity_poly.pdbx_seq_one_letter_code
_entity_poly.pdbx_strand_id
1 'polypeptide(L)'
;MTTGGDDGARPAVVRADAPGPSTVALVLRPFGYLTTGLVWTAIGLLLLALYAGVAVAQVVWGAGVPPVWEVDGRPVGWGVAALLVVVLAPLAGPAAWYLGCATWPLAALSWIYVVRALRPAFRREKLSRTTYALPGTTLGPMTATPVALSLQPVRASRATDVLMRFSARGWRPVGRDALATLPAGVGWAAATVACSPHLGAGARTALGVAALLLYGTTAVLLRRGWTRQSGAVAAPEQRPVVDLTADEIGARRAAVARARERRLRARGRSRER
;
A
#
# COMPACT_ATOMS: atom_id res chain seq x y z
N MET A 1 -35.60 20.77 46.92
CA MET A 1 -34.29 20.09 46.77
C MET A 1 -33.95 20.05 45.29
N THR A 2 -33.24 21.07 44.83
CA THR A 2 -32.81 21.25 43.44
C THR A 2 -31.30 21.11 43.41
N THR A 3 -30.80 19.97 42.92
CA THR A 3 -29.38 19.74 42.68
C THR A 3 -28.97 20.45 41.39
N GLY A 4 -28.62 21.73 41.51
CA GLY A 4 -27.77 22.41 40.55
C GLY A 4 -26.33 21.94 40.76
N GLY A 5 -25.72 21.39 39.72
CA GLY A 5 -24.36 20.86 39.75
C GLY A 5 -23.65 21.22 38.46
N ASP A 6 -23.25 22.49 38.39
CA ASP A 6 -22.03 22.99 37.74
C ASP A 6 -21.57 22.22 36.49
N ASP A 7 -22.16 22.57 35.34
CA ASP A 7 -21.59 22.30 34.03
C ASP A 7 -20.31 23.13 33.91
N GLY A 8 -19.22 22.59 34.45
CA GLY A 8 -17.87 23.11 34.33
C GLY A 8 -17.53 23.25 32.85
N ALA A 9 -17.77 24.46 32.32
CA ALA A 9 -17.41 24.87 30.98
C ALA A 9 -15.90 24.62 30.82
N ARG A 10 -15.56 23.50 30.20
CA ARG A 10 -14.17 23.17 29.87
C ARG A 10 -13.61 24.35 29.09
N PRO A 11 -12.46 24.91 29.49
CA PRO A 11 -11.86 26.01 28.77
C PRO A 11 -11.72 25.59 27.31
N ALA A 12 -12.33 26.35 26.41
CA ALA A 12 -12.12 26.18 24.99
C ALA A 12 -10.61 26.20 24.78
N VAL A 13 -10.04 25.08 24.32
CA VAL A 13 -8.64 25.03 23.91
C VAL A 13 -8.53 25.99 22.74
N VAL A 14 -8.15 27.24 23.03
CA VAL A 14 -7.79 28.24 22.04
C VAL A 14 -6.65 27.62 21.27
N ARG A 15 -6.96 27.09 20.08
CA ARG A 15 -5.95 26.67 19.11
C ARG A 15 -5.14 27.92 18.83
N ALA A 16 -3.97 28.03 19.45
CA ALA A 16 -2.99 29.03 19.06
C ALA A 16 -2.80 28.86 17.55
N ASP A 17 -3.19 29.87 16.78
CA ASP A 17 -3.00 29.88 15.34
C ASP A 17 -1.51 29.73 15.09
N ALA A 18 -1.11 28.54 14.65
CA ALA A 18 0.29 28.28 14.34
C ALA A 18 0.71 29.31 13.29
N PRO A 19 1.85 30.00 13.48
CA PRO A 19 2.30 31.04 12.56
C PRO A 19 2.31 30.48 11.14
N GLY A 20 1.82 31.30 10.19
CA GLY A 20 1.76 30.93 8.79
C GLY A 20 3.12 30.45 8.26
N PRO A 21 3.15 29.59 7.23
CA PRO A 21 4.40 29.07 6.70
C PRO A 21 5.31 30.22 6.24
N SER A 22 6.58 30.17 6.63
CA SER A 22 7.57 31.16 6.22
C SER A 22 7.76 31.17 4.69
N THR A 23 8.20 32.29 4.13
CA THR A 23 8.47 32.42 2.69
C THR A 23 9.44 31.36 2.19
N VAL A 24 10.49 31.06 2.97
CA VAL A 24 11.46 30.00 2.67
C VAL A 24 10.78 28.63 2.59
N ALA A 25 9.90 28.31 3.55
CA ALA A 25 9.14 27.05 3.53
C ALA A 25 8.23 26.94 2.31
N LEU A 26 7.65 28.05 1.84
CA LEU A 26 6.84 28.07 0.62
C LEU A 26 7.65 27.83 -0.64
N VAL A 27 8.87 28.38 -0.73
CA VAL A 27 9.77 28.21 -1.88
C VAL A 27 10.37 26.81 -1.92
N LEU A 28 10.74 26.24 -0.77
CA LEU A 28 11.31 24.88 -0.66
C LEU A 28 10.27 23.76 -0.78
N ARG A 29 8.99 24.09 -0.62
CA ARG A 29 7.89 23.14 -0.68
C ARG A 29 7.86 22.24 -1.92
N PRO A 30 7.92 22.75 -3.17
CA PRO A 30 7.94 21.91 -4.36
C PRO A 30 9.17 20.98 -4.37
N PHE A 31 10.32 21.42 -3.88
CA PHE A 31 11.52 20.59 -3.79
C PHE A 31 11.35 19.44 -2.80
N GLY A 32 10.77 19.69 -1.62
CA GLY A 32 10.47 18.63 -0.65
C GLY A 32 9.58 17.52 -1.23
N TYR A 33 8.51 17.90 -1.94
CA TYR A 33 7.64 16.93 -2.63
C TYR A 33 8.31 16.28 -3.83
N LEU A 34 9.16 17.00 -4.56
CA LEU A 34 9.91 16.46 -5.69
C LEU A 34 10.88 15.38 -5.24
N THR A 35 11.70 15.66 -4.23
CA THR A 35 12.64 14.67 -3.66
C THR A 35 11.88 13.45 -3.14
N THR A 36 10.77 13.66 -2.43
CA THR A 36 9.93 12.56 -1.94
C THR A 36 9.35 11.75 -3.11
N GLY A 37 8.87 12.41 -4.16
CA GLY A 37 8.37 11.78 -5.37
C GLY A 37 9.43 10.94 -6.08
N LEU A 38 10.63 11.49 -6.26
CA LEU A 38 11.76 10.79 -6.86
C LEU A 38 12.16 9.55 -6.06
N VAL A 39 12.27 9.65 -4.74
CA VAL A 39 12.60 8.51 -3.87
C VAL A 39 11.56 7.40 -4.01
N TRP A 40 10.27 7.73 -3.90
CA TRP A 40 9.21 6.71 -4.04
C TRP A 40 9.10 6.16 -5.46
N THR A 41 9.33 6.97 -6.49
CA THR A 41 9.41 6.48 -7.88
C THR A 41 10.59 5.54 -8.06
N ALA A 42 11.77 5.85 -7.52
CA ALA A 42 12.94 4.97 -7.58
C ALA A 42 12.69 3.64 -6.88
N ILE A 43 12.09 3.65 -5.68
CA ILE A 43 11.69 2.43 -4.97
C ILE A 43 10.66 1.64 -5.79
N GLY A 44 9.65 2.31 -6.37
CA GLY A 44 8.64 1.67 -7.20
C GLY A 44 9.21 1.03 -8.47
N LEU A 45 10.15 1.71 -9.12
CA LEU A 45 10.87 1.18 -10.29
C LEU A 45 11.79 0.02 -9.89
N LEU A 46 12.48 0.09 -8.75
CA LEU A 46 13.28 -1.02 -8.24
C LEU A 46 12.41 -2.26 -7.97
N LEU A 47 11.25 -2.08 -7.32
CA LEU A 47 10.29 -3.17 -7.09
C LEU A 47 9.77 -3.75 -8.42
N LEU A 48 9.45 -2.88 -9.39
CA LEU A 48 9.02 -3.31 -10.71
C LEU A 48 10.12 -4.08 -11.46
N ALA A 49 11.37 -3.61 -11.40
CA ALA A 49 12.52 -4.27 -12.00
C ALA A 49 12.80 -5.62 -11.34
N LEU A 50 12.76 -5.69 -10.00
CA LEU A 50 12.95 -6.93 -9.26
C LEU A 50 11.88 -7.98 -9.60
N TYR A 51 10.64 -7.54 -9.80
CA TYR A 51 9.51 -8.45 -9.93
C TYR A 51 9.14 -8.78 -11.39
N ALA A 52 9.07 -7.78 -12.26
CA ALA A 52 8.73 -7.93 -13.66
C ALA A 52 9.94 -7.83 -14.59
N GLY A 53 11.02 -7.17 -14.14
CA GLY A 53 12.21 -6.97 -14.95
C GLY A 53 12.88 -8.29 -15.35
N VAL A 54 12.85 -9.33 -14.51
CA VAL A 54 13.35 -10.67 -14.85
C VAL A 54 12.58 -11.27 -16.04
N ALA A 55 11.25 -11.22 -16.00
CA ALA A 55 10.40 -11.73 -17.09
C ALA A 55 10.61 -10.92 -18.39
N VAL A 56 10.68 -9.59 -18.29
CA VAL A 56 10.93 -8.72 -19.43
C VAL A 56 12.32 -8.97 -20.01
N ALA A 57 13.33 -9.09 -19.15
CA ALA A 57 14.71 -9.37 -19.55
C ALA A 57 14.81 -10.67 -20.33
N GLN A 58 14.10 -11.71 -19.89
CA GLN A 58 14.04 -12.99 -20.61
C GLN A 58 13.41 -12.87 -21.99
N VAL A 59 12.31 -12.11 -22.10
CA VAL A 59 11.63 -11.93 -23.40
C VAL A 59 12.46 -11.09 -24.36
N VAL A 60 13.13 -10.05 -23.86
CA VAL A 60 13.84 -9.07 -24.70
C VAL A 60 15.26 -9.54 -25.05
N TRP A 61 16.00 -10.07 -24.08
CA TRP A 61 17.42 -10.40 -24.24
C TRP A 61 17.72 -11.91 -24.28
N GLY A 62 16.74 -12.76 -23.95
CA GLY A 62 16.94 -14.21 -23.90
C GLY A 62 17.78 -14.67 -22.70
N ALA A 63 18.43 -15.84 -22.83
CA ALA A 63 19.31 -16.36 -21.78
C ALA A 63 20.60 -15.53 -21.73
N GLY A 64 21.03 -15.17 -20.52
CA GLY A 64 22.21 -14.34 -20.29
C GLY A 64 22.21 -13.65 -18.93
N VAL A 65 21.06 -13.60 -18.26
CA VAL A 65 20.96 -13.20 -16.85
C VAL A 65 21.03 -14.46 -15.99
N PRO A 66 22.05 -14.65 -15.15
CA PRO A 66 22.08 -15.78 -14.23
C PRO A 66 20.84 -15.72 -13.31
N PRO A 67 20.18 -16.86 -13.05
CA PRO A 67 19.05 -16.89 -12.16
C PRO A 67 19.46 -16.44 -10.75
N VAL A 68 18.50 -15.90 -9.99
CA VAL A 68 18.76 -15.26 -8.68
C VAL A 68 19.30 -16.23 -7.60
N TRP A 69 19.28 -17.54 -7.87
CA TRP A 69 19.84 -18.60 -7.02
C TRP A 69 21.19 -19.14 -7.51
N GLU A 70 21.82 -18.51 -8.50
CA GLU A 70 23.21 -18.78 -8.87
C GLU A 70 24.09 -17.68 -8.27
N VAL A 71 25.08 -18.08 -7.47
CA VAL A 71 26.10 -17.17 -6.90
C VAL A 71 27.44 -17.61 -7.45
N ASP A 72 28.14 -16.72 -8.15
CA ASP A 72 29.43 -16.99 -8.80
C ASP A 72 29.42 -18.21 -9.75
N GLY A 73 28.31 -18.40 -10.47
CA GLY A 73 28.14 -19.52 -11.40
C GLY A 73 28.02 -20.89 -10.74
N ARG A 74 27.93 -20.94 -9.40
CA ARG A 74 27.69 -22.18 -8.66
C ARG A 74 26.20 -22.30 -8.33
N PRO A 75 25.56 -23.43 -8.66
CA PRO A 75 24.19 -23.65 -8.25
C PRO A 75 24.16 -23.75 -6.72
N VAL A 76 23.36 -22.91 -6.08
CA VAL A 76 22.95 -23.18 -4.70
C VAL A 76 22.25 -24.54 -4.75
N GLY A 77 22.72 -25.53 -3.98
CA GLY A 77 22.34 -26.93 -4.17
C GLY A 77 20.84 -27.11 -4.40
N TRP A 78 20.45 -28.00 -5.32
CA TRP A 78 19.06 -28.11 -5.83
C TRP A 78 17.97 -28.12 -4.75
N GLY A 79 18.25 -28.67 -3.57
CA GLY A 79 17.34 -28.64 -2.42
C GLY A 79 17.07 -27.23 -1.87
N VAL A 80 18.09 -26.37 -1.79
CA VAL A 80 17.94 -24.98 -1.36
C VAL A 80 17.27 -24.15 -2.45
N ALA A 81 17.61 -24.36 -3.73
CA ALA A 81 16.92 -23.70 -4.84
C ALA A 81 15.42 -24.07 -4.87
N ALA A 82 15.09 -25.36 -4.70
CA ALA A 82 13.71 -25.83 -4.61
C ALA A 82 13.00 -25.24 -3.39
N LEU A 83 13.65 -25.21 -2.22
CA LEU A 83 13.08 -24.60 -1.01
C LEU A 83 12.82 -23.10 -1.20
N LEU A 84 13.78 -22.37 -1.77
CA LEU A 84 13.64 -20.94 -2.06
C LEU A 84 12.49 -20.70 -3.04
N VAL A 85 12.34 -21.51 -4.08
CA VAL A 85 11.20 -21.40 -5.01
C VAL A 85 9.88 -21.70 -4.29
N VAL A 86 9.78 -22.80 -3.55
CA VAL A 86 8.54 -23.20 -2.87
C VAL A 86 8.11 -22.20 -1.80
N VAL A 87 9.06 -21.57 -1.10
CA VAL A 87 8.78 -20.61 -0.02
C VAL A 87 8.64 -19.18 -0.55
N LEU A 88 9.55 -18.72 -1.42
CA LEU A 88 9.54 -17.33 -1.88
C LEU A 88 8.51 -17.08 -2.97
N ALA A 89 8.25 -18.02 -3.89
CA ALA A 89 7.27 -17.81 -4.95
C ALA A 89 5.87 -17.43 -4.42
N PRO A 90 5.26 -18.15 -3.47
CA PRO A 90 3.95 -17.78 -2.95
C PRO A 90 3.96 -16.47 -2.17
N LEU A 91 5.11 -16.03 -1.64
CA LEU A 91 5.25 -14.74 -0.94
C LEU A 91 5.52 -13.57 -1.89
N ALA A 92 6.19 -13.83 -3.02
CA ALA A 92 6.64 -12.80 -3.95
C ALA A 92 5.46 -12.03 -4.56
N GLY A 93 4.38 -12.73 -4.93
CA GLY A 93 3.15 -12.11 -5.45
C GLY A 93 2.49 -11.15 -4.45
N PRO A 94 2.08 -11.63 -3.26
CA PRO A 94 1.54 -10.78 -2.22
C PRO A 94 2.48 -9.63 -1.84
N ALA A 95 3.78 -9.90 -1.69
CA ALA A 95 4.77 -8.87 -1.36
C ALA A 95 4.82 -7.77 -2.43
N ALA A 96 4.96 -8.14 -3.70
CA ALA A 96 4.99 -7.19 -4.80
C ALA A 96 3.69 -6.36 -4.89
N TRP A 97 2.55 -7.00 -4.66
CA TRP A 97 1.26 -6.32 -4.64
C TRP A 97 1.17 -5.29 -3.49
N TYR A 98 1.43 -5.71 -2.25
CA TYR A 98 1.29 -4.82 -1.10
C TYR A 98 2.33 -3.69 -1.11
N LEU A 99 3.58 -4.00 -1.45
CA LEU A 99 4.64 -2.98 -1.58
C LEU A 99 4.36 -2.05 -2.75
N GLY A 100 3.85 -2.57 -3.88
CA GLY A 100 3.41 -1.76 -5.01
C GLY A 100 2.25 -0.83 -4.64
N CYS A 101 1.26 -1.35 -3.90
CA CYS A 101 0.16 -0.57 -3.37
C CYS A 101 0.59 0.49 -2.36
N ALA A 102 1.63 0.24 -1.56
CA ALA A 102 2.17 1.24 -0.65
C ALA A 102 2.96 2.32 -1.41
N THR A 103 3.82 1.91 -2.34
CA THR A 103 4.84 2.76 -2.97
C THR A 103 4.27 3.64 -4.08
N TRP A 104 3.55 3.06 -5.05
CA TRP A 104 3.11 3.79 -6.24
C TRP A 104 2.15 4.94 -5.93
N PRO A 105 1.19 4.81 -5.00
CA PRO A 105 0.37 5.95 -4.59
C PRO A 105 1.15 7.06 -3.91
N LEU A 106 2.16 6.73 -3.09
CA LEU A 106 2.98 7.75 -2.43
C LEU A 106 3.85 8.50 -3.45
N ALA A 107 4.37 7.81 -4.47
CA ALA A 107 5.01 8.46 -5.61
C ALA A 107 4.02 9.40 -6.33
N ALA A 108 2.86 8.89 -6.75
CA ALA A 108 1.86 9.67 -7.48
C ALA A 108 1.33 10.88 -6.68
N LEU A 109 1.07 10.71 -5.37
CA LEU A 109 0.65 11.79 -4.48
C LEU A 109 1.75 12.86 -4.36
N SER A 110 3.02 12.46 -4.21
CA SER A 110 4.14 13.39 -4.19
C SER A 110 4.19 14.24 -5.46
N TRP A 111 4.04 13.63 -6.64
CA TRP A 111 3.98 14.36 -7.92
C TRP A 111 2.78 15.32 -8.01
N ILE A 112 1.60 14.91 -7.54
CA ILE A 112 0.43 15.79 -7.44
C ILE A 112 0.75 16.99 -6.53
N TYR A 113 1.46 16.79 -5.42
CA TYR A 113 1.82 17.88 -4.51
C TYR A 113 2.90 18.80 -5.07
N VAL A 114 3.83 18.30 -5.89
CA VAL A 114 4.73 19.17 -6.67
C VAL A 114 3.91 20.12 -7.53
N VAL A 115 2.99 19.59 -8.34
CA VAL A 115 2.15 20.40 -9.23
C VAL A 115 1.27 21.37 -8.45
N ARG A 116 0.67 20.94 -7.33
CA ARG A 116 -0.14 21.83 -6.47
C ARG A 116 0.71 22.91 -5.78
N ALA A 117 1.95 22.61 -5.37
CA ALA A 117 2.83 23.57 -4.71
C ALA A 117 3.24 24.72 -5.65
N LEU A 118 3.34 24.46 -6.96
CA LEU A 118 3.62 25.49 -7.97
C LEU A 118 2.42 26.40 -8.27
N ARG A 119 1.20 26.00 -7.90
CA ARG A 119 -0.02 26.77 -8.19
C ARG A 119 -0.24 27.86 -7.13
N PRO A 120 -0.43 29.13 -7.53
CA PRO A 120 -0.65 30.24 -6.59
C PRO A 120 -1.82 30.01 -5.63
N ALA A 121 -2.90 29.37 -6.10
CA ALA A 121 -4.10 29.08 -5.34
C ALA A 121 -3.87 28.22 -4.08
N PHE A 122 -2.75 27.48 -4.00
CA PHE A 122 -2.44 26.59 -2.88
C PHE A 122 -1.30 27.10 -1.98
N ARG A 123 -0.79 28.32 -2.21
CA ARG A 123 0.38 28.84 -1.47
C ARG A 123 0.14 28.91 0.03
N ARG A 124 -1.06 29.29 0.47
CA ARG A 124 -1.40 29.47 1.90
C ARG A 124 -2.00 28.22 2.56
N GLU A 125 -2.22 27.15 1.81
CA GLU A 125 -2.86 25.92 2.30
C GLU A 125 -1.82 24.84 2.60
N LYS A 126 -2.01 24.02 3.65
CA LYS A 126 -1.26 22.77 3.82
C LYS A 126 -1.71 21.77 2.73
N LEU A 127 -0.77 21.14 2.01
CA LEU A 127 -1.07 20.24 0.89
C LEU A 127 -1.17 18.79 1.33
N SER A 128 -0.34 18.42 2.30
CA SER A 128 -0.33 17.10 2.90
C SER A 128 -0.37 17.20 4.43
N ARG A 129 -0.94 16.18 5.05
CA ARG A 129 -0.87 15.95 6.49
C ARG A 129 -0.30 14.56 6.78
N THR A 130 0.18 14.39 8.00
CA THR A 130 0.57 13.08 8.53
C THR A 130 -0.50 12.64 9.49
N THR A 131 -1.01 11.42 9.32
CA THR A 131 -1.90 10.78 10.29
C THR A 131 -1.19 9.57 10.87
N TYR A 132 -1.69 9.04 11.98
CA TYR A 132 -1.10 7.87 12.62
C TYR A 132 -2.10 6.71 12.54
N ALA A 133 -1.64 5.57 12.03
CA ALA A 133 -2.40 4.34 12.09
C ALA A 133 -2.29 3.74 13.50
N LEU A 134 -3.40 3.20 14.00
CA LEU A 134 -3.43 2.54 15.31
C LEU A 134 -2.49 1.32 15.31
N PRO A 135 -1.84 1.01 16.45
CA PRO A 135 -1.02 -0.19 16.59
C PRO A 135 -1.78 -1.45 16.15
N GLY A 136 -1.09 -2.33 15.42
CA GLY A 136 -1.66 -3.59 14.92
C GLY A 136 -2.63 -3.46 13.72
N THR A 137 -2.78 -2.27 13.14
CA THR A 137 -3.64 -2.06 11.96
C THR A 137 -2.90 -1.91 10.63
N THR A 138 -1.57 -2.06 10.64
CA THR A 138 -0.68 -1.92 9.48
C THR A 138 0.17 -3.17 9.25
N LEU A 139 0.68 -3.33 8.02
CA LEU A 139 1.64 -4.38 7.62
C LEU A 139 3.04 -4.11 8.22
N GLY A 140 3.62 -5.12 8.87
CA GLY A 140 4.95 -5.08 9.48
C GLY A 140 5.02 -5.90 10.78
N PRO A 141 6.21 -6.03 11.40
CA PRO A 141 6.29 -6.50 12.79
C PRO A 141 5.37 -5.63 13.66
N MET A 142 4.81 -6.17 14.76
CA MET A 142 3.95 -5.41 15.66
C MET A 142 4.68 -4.13 16.07
N THR A 143 4.34 -3.02 15.44
CA THR A 143 4.98 -1.75 15.74
C THR A 143 4.48 -1.38 17.13
N ALA A 144 5.38 -1.34 18.10
CA ALA A 144 5.06 -0.85 19.45
C ALA A 144 4.50 0.58 19.39
N THR A 145 4.79 1.31 18.31
CA THR A 145 4.36 2.69 18.07
C THR A 145 3.39 2.81 16.87
N PRO A 146 2.54 3.86 16.86
CA PRO A 146 1.68 4.18 15.72
C PRO A 146 2.49 4.46 14.45
N VAL A 147 2.13 3.84 13.32
CA VAL A 147 2.80 4.08 12.03
C VAL A 147 2.34 5.41 11.44
N ALA A 148 3.29 6.30 11.15
CA ALA A 148 3.02 7.58 10.49
C ALA A 148 2.65 7.35 9.03
N LEU A 149 1.39 7.61 8.68
CA LEU A 149 0.90 7.70 7.31
C LEU A 149 1.14 9.13 6.82
N SER A 150 2.28 9.34 6.16
CA SER A 150 2.62 10.61 5.54
C SER A 150 1.82 10.84 4.25
N LEU A 151 1.90 12.06 3.71
CA LEU A 151 1.34 12.43 2.39
C LEU A 151 -0.19 12.30 2.25
N GLN A 152 -0.93 12.33 3.36
CA GLN A 152 -2.40 12.33 3.30
C GLN A 152 -2.90 13.65 2.70
N PRO A 153 -3.81 13.64 1.72
CA PRO A 153 -4.29 14.85 1.09
C PRO A 153 -5.08 15.71 2.09
N VAL A 154 -4.82 17.01 2.11
CA VAL A 154 -5.67 17.98 2.81
C VAL A 154 -6.92 18.26 1.98
N ARG A 155 -6.73 18.57 0.69
CA ARG A 155 -7.82 18.74 -0.28
C ARG A 155 -8.07 17.46 -1.07
N ALA A 156 -9.22 16.85 -0.84
CA ALA A 156 -9.70 15.69 -1.56
C ALA A 156 -9.96 16.01 -3.05
N SER A 157 -9.79 15.00 -3.88
CA SER A 157 -10.03 15.02 -5.32
C SER A 157 -10.19 13.59 -5.78
N ARG A 158 -10.87 13.36 -6.90
CA ARG A 158 -11.10 12.00 -7.41
C ARG A 158 -9.79 11.21 -7.53
N ALA A 159 -8.72 11.83 -8.02
CA ALA A 159 -7.41 11.22 -8.14
C ALA A 159 -6.81 10.86 -6.78
N THR A 160 -6.73 11.82 -5.84
CA THR A 160 -6.19 11.56 -4.50
C THR A 160 -7.00 10.52 -3.74
N ASP A 161 -8.31 10.47 -3.94
CA ASP A 161 -9.18 9.50 -3.26
C ASP A 161 -8.96 8.08 -3.79
N VAL A 162 -8.75 7.92 -5.10
CA VAL A 162 -8.38 6.63 -5.72
C VAL A 162 -7.00 6.19 -5.22
N LEU A 163 -6.02 7.09 -5.22
CA LEU A 163 -4.66 6.81 -4.74
C LEU A 163 -4.67 6.42 -3.25
N MET A 164 -5.45 7.11 -2.43
CA MET A 164 -5.59 6.78 -1.02
C MET A 164 -6.26 5.42 -0.78
N ARG A 165 -7.28 5.07 -1.57
CA ARG A 165 -7.88 3.72 -1.53
C ARG A 165 -6.87 2.64 -1.93
N PHE A 166 -6.02 2.92 -2.92
CA PHE A 166 -4.98 1.99 -3.35
C PHE A 166 -3.89 1.86 -2.27
N SER A 167 -3.44 2.97 -1.70
CA SER A 167 -2.47 2.99 -0.59
C SER A 167 -2.98 2.22 0.61
N ALA A 168 -4.26 2.37 0.97
CA ALA A 168 -4.85 1.65 2.09
C ALA A 168 -4.78 0.13 1.94
N ARG A 169 -4.79 -0.41 0.70
CA ARG A 169 -4.58 -1.86 0.47
C ARG A 169 -3.15 -2.28 0.76
N GLY A 170 -2.16 -1.44 0.46
CA GLY A 170 -0.76 -1.70 0.78
C GLY A 170 -0.51 -1.78 2.29
N TRP A 171 -1.27 -1.01 3.08
CA TRP A 171 -1.14 -1.01 4.54
C TRP A 171 -2.01 -2.03 5.26
N ARG A 172 -3.11 -2.50 4.65
CA ARG A 172 -4.07 -3.44 5.27
C ARG A 172 -4.16 -4.71 4.43
N PRO A 173 -3.39 -5.76 4.79
CA PRO A 173 -3.43 -7.00 4.03
C PRO A 173 -4.82 -7.63 4.13
N VAL A 174 -5.37 -7.97 2.97
CA VAL A 174 -6.64 -8.68 2.87
C VAL A 174 -6.33 -10.06 2.32
N GLY A 175 -6.68 -11.13 3.05
CA GLY A 175 -6.35 -12.50 2.63
C GLY A 175 -6.81 -12.82 1.20
N ARG A 176 -7.94 -12.26 0.75
CA ARG A 176 -8.41 -12.39 -0.63
C ARG A 176 -7.47 -11.79 -1.67
N ASP A 177 -6.88 -10.63 -1.40
CA ASP A 177 -5.93 -9.97 -2.30
C ASP A 177 -4.61 -10.76 -2.33
N ALA A 178 -4.18 -11.31 -1.18
CA ALA A 178 -3.04 -12.22 -1.11
C ALA A 178 -3.28 -13.50 -1.95
N LEU A 179 -4.45 -14.12 -1.84
CA LEU A 179 -4.78 -15.29 -2.67
C LEU A 179 -4.82 -14.96 -4.17
N ALA A 180 -5.36 -13.80 -4.54
CA ALA A 180 -5.42 -13.36 -5.93
C ALA A 180 -4.03 -13.07 -6.55
N THR A 181 -3.00 -12.89 -5.72
CA THR A 181 -1.63 -12.59 -6.13
C THR A 181 -0.70 -13.80 -6.14
N LEU A 182 -1.16 -14.96 -5.64
CA LEU A 182 -0.41 -16.22 -5.75
C LEU A 182 -0.03 -16.57 -7.20
N PRO A 183 -0.90 -16.41 -8.22
CA PRO A 183 -0.52 -16.69 -9.60
C PRO A 183 0.68 -15.86 -10.06
N ALA A 184 0.71 -14.56 -9.75
CA ALA A 184 1.87 -13.72 -10.03
C ALA A 184 3.14 -14.22 -9.34
N GLY A 185 3.03 -14.69 -8.10
CA GLY A 185 4.15 -15.32 -7.38
C GLY A 185 4.73 -16.54 -8.11
N VAL A 186 3.86 -17.41 -8.61
CA VAL A 186 4.24 -18.54 -9.49
C VAL A 186 4.83 -18.04 -10.80
N GLY A 187 4.26 -16.97 -11.38
CA GLY A 187 4.77 -16.35 -12.61
C GLY A 187 6.18 -15.81 -12.44
N TRP A 188 6.49 -15.20 -11.30
CA TRP A 188 7.84 -14.75 -10.96
C TRP A 188 8.85 -15.90 -10.86
N ALA A 189 8.46 -16.99 -10.22
CA ALA A 189 9.32 -18.19 -10.18
C ALA A 189 9.54 -18.77 -11.58
N ALA A 190 8.48 -18.90 -12.39
CA ALA A 190 8.58 -19.37 -13.77
C ALA A 190 9.48 -18.48 -14.62
N ALA A 191 9.36 -17.15 -14.50
CA ALA A 191 10.22 -16.19 -15.18
C ALA A 191 11.69 -16.34 -14.76
N THR A 192 11.94 -16.59 -13.47
CA THR A 192 13.30 -16.80 -12.99
C THR A 192 13.89 -18.11 -13.49
N VAL A 193 13.09 -19.19 -13.52
CA VAL A 193 13.52 -20.48 -14.07
C VAL A 193 13.80 -20.36 -15.57
N ALA A 194 13.00 -19.58 -16.29
CA ALA A 194 13.22 -19.30 -17.71
C ALA A 194 14.59 -18.65 -18.00
N CYS A 195 15.21 -17.98 -17.02
CA CYS A 195 16.57 -17.44 -17.14
C CYS A 195 17.67 -18.50 -17.18
N SER A 196 17.39 -19.73 -16.76
CA SER A 196 18.43 -20.74 -16.62
C SER A 196 19.04 -21.09 -17.99
N PRO A 197 20.38 -21.03 -18.13
CA PRO A 197 21.06 -21.41 -19.36
C PRO A 197 20.95 -22.92 -19.65
N HIS A 198 20.58 -23.71 -18.64
CA HIS A 198 20.41 -25.16 -18.76
C HIS A 198 19.11 -25.58 -19.45
N LEU A 199 18.20 -24.63 -19.73
CA LEU A 199 16.95 -24.90 -20.43
C LEU A 199 17.08 -24.65 -21.93
N GLY A 200 16.52 -25.56 -22.72
CA GLY A 200 16.34 -25.34 -24.16
C GLY A 200 15.49 -24.10 -24.45
N ALA A 201 15.74 -23.43 -25.58
CA ALA A 201 15.06 -22.18 -25.94
C ALA A 201 13.53 -22.29 -25.87
N GLY A 202 12.95 -23.38 -26.36
CA GLY A 202 11.50 -23.62 -26.31
C GLY A 202 10.94 -23.65 -24.88
N ALA A 203 11.64 -24.28 -23.94
CA ALA A 203 11.24 -24.33 -22.53
C ALA A 203 11.31 -22.95 -21.87
N ARG A 204 12.36 -22.17 -22.18
CA ARG A 204 12.50 -20.78 -21.70
C ARG A 204 11.37 -19.90 -22.20
N THR A 205 11.06 -19.96 -23.49
CA THR A 205 9.95 -19.20 -24.09
C THR A 205 8.61 -19.61 -23.49
N ALA A 206 8.36 -20.91 -23.33
CA ALA A 206 7.12 -21.41 -22.74
C ALA A 206 6.93 -20.91 -21.30
N LEU A 207 7.98 -20.96 -20.47
CA LEU A 207 7.94 -20.46 -19.10
C LEU A 207 7.77 -18.94 -19.03
N GLY A 208 8.43 -18.18 -19.91
CA GLY A 208 8.27 -16.73 -20.02
C GLY A 208 6.83 -16.34 -20.39
N VAL A 209 6.23 -17.02 -21.38
CA VAL A 209 4.82 -16.80 -21.76
C VAL A 209 3.89 -17.17 -20.60
N ALA A 210 4.12 -18.30 -19.94
CA ALA A 210 3.34 -18.70 -18.78
C ALA A 210 3.40 -17.65 -17.65
N ALA A 211 4.58 -17.09 -17.38
CA ALA A 211 4.76 -16.01 -16.41
C ALA A 211 3.92 -14.77 -16.75
N LEU A 212 3.94 -14.33 -18.01
CA LEU A 212 3.14 -13.20 -18.48
C LEU A 212 1.63 -13.44 -18.34
N LEU A 213 1.17 -14.65 -18.67
CA LEU A 213 -0.23 -15.03 -18.50
C LEU A 213 -0.64 -15.03 -17.03
N LEU A 214 0.22 -15.51 -16.14
CA LEU A 214 -0.01 -15.50 -14.70
C LEU A 214 -0.08 -14.07 -14.14
N TYR A 215 0.82 -13.17 -14.57
CA TYR A 215 0.73 -11.75 -14.21
C TYR A 215 -0.56 -11.10 -14.72
N GLY A 216 -0.93 -11.35 -15.97
CA GLY A 216 -2.19 -10.86 -16.55
C GLY A 216 -3.42 -11.38 -15.78
N THR A 217 -3.39 -12.65 -15.39
CA THR A 217 -4.46 -13.27 -14.60
C THR A 217 -4.58 -12.61 -13.23
N THR A 218 -3.47 -12.40 -12.53
CA THR A 218 -3.48 -11.68 -11.25
C THR A 218 -4.01 -10.25 -11.40
N ALA A 219 -3.60 -9.52 -12.45
CA ALA A 219 -4.11 -8.17 -12.71
C ALA A 219 -5.64 -8.17 -12.91
N VAL A 220 -6.19 -9.15 -13.65
CA VAL A 220 -7.63 -9.31 -13.85
C VAL A 220 -8.35 -9.63 -12.54
N LEU A 221 -7.82 -10.54 -11.73
CA LEU A 221 -8.40 -10.91 -10.43
C LEU A 221 -8.46 -9.72 -9.47
N LEU A 222 -7.36 -8.97 -9.38
CA LEU A 222 -7.27 -7.78 -8.53
C LEU A 222 -8.18 -6.66 -9.03
N ARG A 223 -8.27 -6.43 -10.34
CA ARG A 223 -9.19 -5.47 -10.94
C ARG A 223 -10.64 -5.82 -10.63
N ARG A 224 -11.03 -7.08 -10.77
CA ARG A 224 -12.37 -7.57 -10.40
C ARG A 224 -12.64 -7.40 -8.90
N GLY A 225 -11.63 -7.62 -8.05
CA GLY A 225 -11.73 -7.36 -6.62
C GLY A 225 -11.90 -5.87 -6.30
N TRP A 226 -11.22 -4.99 -7.03
CA TRP A 226 -11.32 -3.54 -6.92
C TRP A 226 -12.71 -3.00 -7.31
N THR A 227 -13.23 -3.42 -8.45
CA THR A 227 -14.53 -2.92 -8.94
C THR A 227 -15.68 -3.32 -8.01
N ARG A 228 -15.68 -4.56 -7.50
CA ARG A 228 -16.69 -5.04 -6.54
C ARG A 228 -16.73 -4.23 -5.25
N GLN A 229 -15.57 -3.79 -4.75
CA GLN A 229 -15.50 -2.98 -3.54
C GLN A 229 -15.83 -1.52 -3.81
N SER A 230 -15.48 -1.00 -4.98
CA SER A 230 -15.76 0.39 -5.35
C SER A 230 -17.25 0.69 -5.49
N GLY A 231 -18.08 -0.31 -5.80
CA GLY A 231 -19.54 -0.19 -5.80
C GLY A 231 -20.21 -0.39 -4.43
N ALA A 232 -19.51 -0.99 -3.46
CA ALA A 232 -20.06 -1.33 -2.14
C ALA A 232 -19.74 -0.30 -1.04
N VAL A 233 -18.82 0.64 -1.31
CA VAL A 233 -18.36 1.62 -0.32
C VAL A 233 -18.81 3.01 -0.72
N ALA A 234 -20.00 3.41 -0.28
CA ALA A 234 -20.24 4.82 0.02
C ALA A 234 -19.19 5.19 1.07
N ALA A 235 -18.22 6.03 0.69
CA ALA A 235 -17.11 6.38 1.57
C ALA A 235 -17.70 7.00 2.85
N PRO A 236 -17.49 6.43 4.05
CA PRO A 236 -17.73 7.20 5.24
C PRO A 236 -16.75 8.36 5.19
N GLU A 237 -17.28 9.57 5.17
CA GLU A 237 -16.52 10.81 5.24
C GLU A 237 -15.63 10.73 6.49
N GLN A 238 -14.36 10.33 6.30
CA GLN A 238 -13.42 10.19 7.42
C GLN A 238 -12.94 11.58 7.79
N ARG A 239 -13.79 12.34 8.49
CA ARG A 239 -13.34 13.48 9.27
C ARG A 239 -12.21 12.99 10.19
N PRO A 240 -11.07 13.69 10.20
CA PRO A 240 -9.95 13.32 11.03
C PRO A 240 -10.38 13.39 12.50
N VAL A 241 -9.85 12.50 13.34
CA VAL A 241 -10.27 12.38 14.75
C VAL A 241 -10.08 13.69 15.53
N VAL A 242 -9.13 14.52 15.11
CA VAL A 242 -8.86 15.85 15.69
C VAL A 242 -9.93 16.90 15.37
N ASP A 243 -10.79 16.62 14.39
CA ASP A 243 -11.94 17.47 14.05
C ASP A 243 -13.25 16.86 14.54
N LEU A 244 -13.18 15.71 15.24
CA LEU A 244 -14.34 15.10 15.88
C LEU A 244 -14.52 15.68 17.27
N THR A 245 -15.76 16.04 17.60
CA THR A 245 -16.11 16.38 18.98
C THR A 245 -15.94 15.14 19.88
N ALA A 246 -15.82 15.34 21.20
CA ALA A 246 -15.71 14.23 22.15
C ALA A 246 -16.87 13.24 22.01
N ASP A 247 -18.07 13.74 21.71
CA ASP A 247 -19.27 12.94 21.49
C ASP A 247 -19.21 12.12 20.20
N GLU A 248 -18.69 12.71 19.12
CA GLU A 248 -18.46 12.00 17.86
C GLU A 248 -17.39 10.92 18.01
N ILE A 249 -16.34 11.17 18.80
CA ILE A 249 -15.34 10.17 19.18
C ILE A 249 -16.00 9.04 19.97
N GLY A 250 -16.85 9.36 20.95
CA GLY A 250 -17.62 8.40 21.73
C GLY A 250 -18.54 7.53 20.87
N ALA A 251 -19.33 8.16 20.00
CA ALA A 251 -20.21 7.49 19.05
C ALA A 251 -19.44 6.58 18.09
N ARG A 252 -18.28 7.03 17.60
CA ARG A 252 -17.40 6.24 16.73
C ARG A 252 -16.79 5.05 17.46
N ARG A 253 -16.33 5.23 18.71
CA ARG A 253 -15.85 4.13 19.56
C ARG A 253 -16.95 3.10 19.82
N ALA A 254 -18.16 3.55 20.15
CA ALA A 254 -19.31 2.68 20.36
C ALA A 254 -19.73 1.94 19.08
N ALA A 255 -19.66 2.60 17.91
CA ALA A 255 -19.92 1.96 16.63
C ALA A 255 -18.88 0.86 16.32
N VAL A 256 -17.59 1.12 16.58
CA VAL A 256 -16.51 0.14 16.42
C VAL A 256 -16.67 -1.04 17.39
N ALA A 257 -17.03 -0.77 18.65
CA ALA A 257 -17.29 -1.81 19.65
C ALA A 257 -18.46 -2.72 19.23
N ARG A 258 -19.59 -2.14 18.82
CA ARG A 258 -20.75 -2.88 18.30
C ARG A 258 -20.42 -3.68 17.04
N ALA A 259 -19.57 -3.17 16.17
CA ALA A 259 -19.12 -3.89 14.97
C ALA A 259 -18.21 -5.08 15.34
N ARG A 260 -17.34 -4.92 16.35
CA ARG A 260 -16.48 -5.99 16.87
C ARG A 260 -17.32 -7.10 17.51
N GLU A 261 -18.28 -6.78 18.36
CA GLU A 261 -19.19 -7.76 18.95
C GLU A 261 -19.96 -8.57 17.90
N ARG A 262 -20.49 -7.89 16.87
CA ARG A 262 -21.19 -8.57 15.77
C ARG A 262 -20.31 -9.59 15.06
N ARG A 263 -19.03 -9.25 14.81
CA ARG A 263 -18.06 -10.16 14.20
C ARG A 263 -17.72 -11.35 15.10
N LEU A 264 -17.57 -11.12 16.41
CA LEU A 264 -17.31 -12.19 17.37
C LEU A 264 -18.49 -13.15 17.47
N ARG A 265 -19.73 -12.64 17.54
CA ARG A 265 -20.95 -13.47 17.53
C ARG A 265 -21.09 -14.26 16.23
N ALA A 266 -20.80 -13.66 15.08
CA ALA A 266 -20.82 -14.36 13.80
C ALA A 266 -19.79 -15.50 13.75
N ARG A 267 -18.58 -15.28 14.29
CA ARG A 267 -17.53 -16.31 14.38
C ARG A 267 -17.85 -17.43 15.36
N GLY A 268 -18.53 -17.12 16.48
CA GLY A 268 -19.01 -18.13 17.43
C GLY A 268 -20.00 -19.09 16.79
N ARG A 269 -21.00 -18.56 16.09
CA ARG A 269 -22.02 -19.39 15.40
C ARG A 269 -21.46 -20.26 14.27
N SER A 270 -20.35 -19.87 13.64
CA SER A 270 -19.69 -20.68 12.60
C SER A 270 -18.80 -21.80 13.16
N ARG A 271 -18.60 -21.89 14.48
CA ARG A 271 -17.86 -22.99 15.12
C ARG A 271 -18.76 -24.08 15.72
N GLU A 272 -20.04 -23.78 15.91
CA GLU A 272 -21.05 -24.72 16.42
C GLU A 272 -21.78 -25.48 15.30
N ARG A 273 -21.45 -25.21 14.04
CA ARG A 273 -21.91 -25.95 12.86
C ARG A 273 -20.74 -26.71 12.27
#